data_AF-A0A645F8P0-F1
#
_entry.id   AF-A0A645F8P0-F1
#
_cell.length_a   1.000
_cell.length_b   1.000
_cell.length_c   1.000
_cell.angle_alpha   90.00
_cell.angle_beta   90.00
_cell.angle_gamma   90.00
#
_symmetry.space_group_name_H-M   'P 1'
#
loop_
_entity.id
_entity.type
_entity.pdbx_description
1 polymer ?
#
loop_
_entity_poly.entity_id
_entity_poly.type
_entity_poly.pdbx_seq_one_letter_code
_entity_poly.pdbx_strand_id
1 'polypeptide(L)'
;MKPQIIDKLDHVNASFHSVYGTIRSSWKRNDTSFQWKITIPCNTTATVYIPAPSKTKVKENGKKPVSKDMKFVKMEGQYAVFEVRSGNYLFSVER
;
A
#
# COMPACT_ATOMS: atom_id res chain seq x y z
N MET A 1 -4.67 -5.69 -4.54
CA MET A 1 -4.25 -4.40 -5.14
C MET A 1 -2.80 -4.48 -5.57
N LYS A 2 -2.55 -4.51 -6.89
CA LYS A 2 -1.21 -4.51 -7.48
C LYS A 2 -1.08 -3.28 -8.40
N PRO A 3 -0.71 -2.10 -7.88
CA PRO A 3 -0.51 -0.93 -8.71
C PRO A 3 0.65 -1.20 -9.66
N GLN A 4 0.44 -0.93 -10.94
CA GLN A 4 1.51 -0.84 -11.91
C GLN A 4 2.13 0.55 -11.77
N ILE A 5 3.32 0.62 -11.16
CA ILE A 5 4.08 1.88 -11.14
C ILE A 5 4.77 1.99 -12.48
N ILE A 6 4.28 2.91 -13.30
CA ILE A 6 4.86 3.26 -14.60
C ILE A 6 5.72 4.51 -14.36
N ASP A 7 6.93 4.57 -14.91
CA ASP A 7 7.87 5.68 -14.64
C ASP A 7 7.37 7.08 -15.07
N LYS A 8 6.28 7.16 -15.85
CA LYS A 8 5.67 8.43 -16.28
C LYS A 8 4.51 8.91 -15.39
N LEU A 9 4.18 8.21 -14.30
CA LEU A 9 3.10 8.61 -13.38
C LEU A 9 3.66 9.02 -12.01
N ASP A 10 3.55 10.30 -11.70
CA ASP A 10 3.93 10.88 -10.40
C ASP A 10 2.87 10.63 -9.33
N HIS A 11 1.60 10.53 -9.72
CA HIS A 11 0.52 10.27 -8.79
C HIS A 11 -0.65 9.56 -9.46
N VAL A 12 -1.34 8.73 -8.69
CA VAL A 12 -2.60 8.10 -9.07
C VAL A 12 -3.58 8.22 -7.92
N ASN A 13 -4.83 8.48 -8.26
CA ASN A 13 -5.95 8.41 -7.34
C ASN A 13 -7.01 7.50 -7.94
N ALA A 14 -7.21 6.35 -7.31
CA ALA A 14 -8.24 5.39 -7.68
C ALA A 14 -9.22 5.26 -6.52
N SER A 15 -10.51 5.34 -6.83
CA SER A 15 -11.60 5.04 -5.90
C SER A 15 -12.51 4.02 -6.55
N PHE A 16 -12.82 2.97 -5.82
CA PHE A 16 -13.71 1.91 -6.24
C PHE A 16 -14.82 1.76 -5.20
N HIS A 17 -16.07 1.92 -5.62
CA HIS A 17 -17.21 1.74 -4.74
C HIS A 17 -17.67 0.28 -4.82
N SER A 18 -17.42 -0.47 -3.75
CA SER A 18 -17.87 -1.86 -3.63
C SER A 18 -19.14 -1.93 -2.78
N VAL A 19 -19.80 -3.08 -2.80
CA VAL A 19 -20.98 -3.37 -1.98
C VAL A 19 -20.68 -3.24 -0.48
N TYR A 20 -19.43 -3.52 -0.08
CA TYR A 20 -18.96 -3.39 1.30
C TYR A 20 -18.53 -1.96 1.68
N GLY A 21 -18.50 -1.02 0.73
CA GLY A 21 -18.08 0.36 0.93
C GLY A 21 -17.01 0.84 -0.06
N THR A 22 -16.53 2.06 0.16
CA THR A 22 -15.55 2.70 -0.73
C THR A 22 -14.15 2.23 -0.44
N ILE A 23 -13.51 1.60 -1.43
CA ILE A 23 -12.09 1.30 -1.44
C ILE A 23 -11.39 2.46 -2.13
N ARG A 24 -10.38 3.04 -1.48
CA ARG A 24 -9.59 4.12 -2.08
C ARG A 24 -8.12 3.75 -2.09
N SER A 25 -7.45 4.03 -3.19
CA SER A 25 -6.01 3.84 -3.37
C SER A 25 -5.45 5.09 -4.05
N SER A 26 -4.74 5.89 -3.27
CA SER A 26 -4.04 7.07 -3.78
C SER A 26 -2.56 6.95 -3.49
N TRP A 27 -1.75 6.80 -4.53
CA TRP A 27 -0.31 6.81 -4.39
C TRP A 27 0.31 8.00 -5.09
N LYS A 28 1.44 8.45 -4.55
CA LYS A 28 2.28 9.51 -5.07
C LYS A 28 3.72 9.03 -5.00
N ARG A 29 4.45 9.22 -6.08
CA ARG A 29 5.88 8.92 -6.19
C ARG A 29 6.60 10.25 -6.39
N ASN A 30 7.67 10.42 -5.65
CA ASN A 30 8.69 11.44 -5.86
C ASN A 30 10.02 10.72 -6.17
N ASP A 31 11.04 11.47 -6.59
CA ASP A 31 12.38 10.91 -6.86
C ASP A 31 12.96 10.09 -5.71
N THR A 32 12.73 10.54 -4.47
CA THR A 32 13.34 9.99 -3.25
C THR A 32 12.39 9.18 -2.37
N SER A 33 11.07 9.30 -2.58
CA SER A 33 10.07 8.66 -1.72
C SER A 33 8.79 8.28 -2.47
N PHE A 34 8.15 7.21 -2.01
CA PHE A 34 6.86 6.75 -2.50
C PHE A 34 5.86 6.73 -1.35
N GLN A 35 4.73 7.41 -1.49
CA GLN A 35 3.67 7.45 -0.51
C GLN A 35 2.40 6.83 -1.09
N TRP A 36 1.75 5.94 -0.36
CA TRP A 36 0.54 5.27 -0.81
C TRP A 36 -0.48 5.19 0.31
N LYS A 37 -1.58 5.92 0.11
CA LYS A 37 -2.74 5.95 0.99
C LYS A 37 -3.79 4.95 0.51
N ILE A 38 -4.17 4.03 1.38
CA ILE A 38 -5.17 3.00 1.09
C ILE A 38 -6.26 3.08 2.15
N THR A 39 -7.51 3.07 1.72
CA THR A 39 -8.69 2.97 2.57
C THR A 39 -9.43 1.69 2.23
N ILE A 40 -9.58 0.83 3.21
CA ILE A 40 -10.25 -0.46 3.11
C ILE A 40 -11.48 -0.43 4.03
N PRO A 41 -12.69 -0.65 3.49
CA PRO A 41 -13.91 -0.60 4.27
C PRO A 41 -13.99 -1.75 5.29
N CYS A 42 -14.82 -1.58 6.31
CA CYS A 42 -15.07 -2.58 7.37
C CYS A 42 -15.43 -3.96 6.79
N ASN A 43 -15.04 -5.04 7.48
CA ASN A 43 -15.28 -6.44 7.07
C ASN A 43 -14.62 -6.87 5.75
N THR A 44 -13.62 -6.14 5.26
CA THR A 44 -12.86 -6.55 4.08
C THR A 44 -11.37 -6.66 4.40
N THR A 45 -10.67 -7.48 3.61
CA THR A 45 -9.21 -7.59 3.62
C THR A 45 -8.67 -7.25 2.25
N ALA A 46 -7.45 -6.72 2.18
CA ALA A 46 -6.79 -6.48 0.91
C ALA A 46 -5.34 -6.95 0.93
N THR A 47 -4.93 -7.58 -0.15
CA THR A 47 -3.53 -7.89 -0.41
C THR A 47 -2.91 -6.73 -1.20
N VAL A 48 -1.89 -6.10 -0.64
CA VAL A 48 -1.23 -4.91 -1.16
C VAL A 48 0.19 -5.27 -1.59
N TYR A 49 0.51 -4.97 -2.84
CA TYR A 49 1.83 -5.21 -3.42
C TYR A 49 2.57 -3.88 -3.50
N ILE A 50 3.48 -3.65 -2.56
CA ILE A 50 4.24 -2.40 -2.47
C ILE A 50 5.58 -2.61 -3.17
N PRO A 51 5.90 -1.86 -4.25
CA PRO A 51 7.22 -1.91 -4.86
C PRO A 51 8.24 -1.27 -3.91
N ALA A 52 9.04 -2.12 -3.28
CA ALA A 52 10.06 -1.72 -2.34
C ALA A 52 11.20 -2.76 -2.40
N PRO A 53 12.47 -2.32 -2.39
CA PRO A 53 13.60 -3.25 -2.44
C PRO A 53 13.63 -4.18 -1.21
N SER A 54 13.12 -3.71 -0.07
CA SER A 54 13.07 -4.47 1.18
C SER A 54 11.87 -4.06 2.04
N LYS A 55 11.30 -5.02 2.79
CA LYS A 55 10.25 -4.78 3.80
C LYS A 55 10.63 -3.75 4.86
N THR A 56 11.93 -3.59 5.15
CA THR A 56 12.46 -2.64 6.15
C THR A 56 12.45 -1.19 5.68
N LYS A 57 12.41 -0.94 4.37
CA LYS A 57 12.27 0.41 3.81
C LYS A 57 10.81 0.88 3.75
N VAL A 58 9.86 -0.04 3.90
CA VAL A 58 8.44 0.29 3.97
C VAL A 58 8.12 0.74 5.39
N LYS A 59 7.48 1.89 5.53
CA LYS A 59 6.90 2.41 6.76
C LYS A 59 5.39 2.46 6.60
N GLU A 60 4.65 2.09 7.64
CA GLU A 60 3.20 2.20 7.69
C GLU A 60 2.86 3.23 8.78
N ASN A 61 2.24 4.35 8.39
CA ASN A 61 1.92 5.49 9.24
C ASN A 61 3.13 5.98 10.08
N GLY A 62 4.31 5.99 9.46
CA GLY A 62 5.58 6.36 10.11
C GLY A 62 6.15 5.31 11.07
N LYS A 63 5.48 4.17 11.24
CA LYS A 63 5.88 3.03 12.10
C LYS A 63 6.32 1.83 11.27
N LYS A 64 6.84 0.81 11.95
CA LYS A 64 7.19 -0.47 11.32
C LYS A 64 5.93 -1.09 10.70
N PRO A 65 6.00 -1.63 9.47
CA PRO A 65 4.85 -2.15 8.72
C PRO A 65 4.30 -3.49 9.26
N VAL A 66 4.66 -3.85 10.49
CA VAL A 66 4.22 -5.06 11.17
C VAL A 66 3.36 -4.62 12.33
N SER A 67 2.07 -4.44 12.05
CA SER A 67 1.03 -4.09 13.02
C SER A 67 0.07 -5.27 13.18
N LYS A 68 -0.74 -5.27 14.24
CA LYS A 68 -1.69 -6.36 14.53
C LYS A 68 -2.70 -6.59 13.38
N ASP A 69 -2.99 -5.54 12.61
CA ASP A 69 -3.95 -5.51 11.51
C ASP A 69 -3.32 -5.70 10.13
N MET A 70 -1.99 -5.90 10.07
CA MET A 70 -1.22 -6.02 8.85
C MET A 70 -0.22 -7.17 8.94
N LYS A 71 -0.36 -8.16 8.06
CA LYS A 71 0.50 -9.32 7.99
C LYS A 71 1.37 -9.26 6.75
N PHE A 72 2.69 -9.31 6.94
CA PHE A 72 3.60 -9.54 5.82
C PHE A 72 3.42 -10.98 5.31
N VAL A 73 3.15 -11.12 4.01
CA VAL A 73 2.92 -12.43 3.38
C VAL A 73 4.24 -12.95 2.81
N LYS A 74 4.85 -12.19 1.89
CA LYS A 74 6.09 -12.58 1.20
C LYS A 74 6.73 -11.40 0.46
N MET A 75 8.00 -11.53 0.09
CA MET A 75 8.62 -10.70 -0.94
C MET A 75 8.47 -11.42 -2.28
N GLU A 76 7.96 -10.72 -3.29
CA GLU A 76 7.87 -11.19 -4.67
C GLU A 76 8.77 -10.31 -5.54
N GLY A 77 10.05 -10.68 -5.63
CA GLY A 77 11.07 -9.88 -6.32
C GLY A 77 11.26 -8.51 -5.66
N GLN A 78 10.96 -7.44 -6.40
CA GLN A 78 11.02 -6.05 -5.93
C GLN A 78 9.71 -5.56 -5.28
N TYR A 79 8.76 -6.47 -5.02
CA TYR A 79 7.48 -6.16 -4.40
C TYR A 79 7.36 -6.81 -3.03
N ALA A 80 7.09 -6.00 -2.01
CA ALA A 80 6.71 -6.47 -0.69
C ALA A 80 5.19 -6.69 -0.64
N VAL A 81 4.77 -7.93 -0.39
CA VAL A 81 3.35 -8.32 -0.34
C VAL A 81 2.88 -8.33 1.10
N PHE A 82 1.87 -7.52 1.38
CA PHE A 82 1.25 -7.41 2.68
C PHE A 82 -0.25 -7.66 2.59
N GLU A 83 -0.79 -8.32 3.60
CA GLU A 83 -2.22 -8.50 3.79
C GLU A 83 -2.66 -7.56 4.91
N VAL A 84 -3.59 -6.67 4.60
CA VAL A 84 -4.13 -5.68 5.53
C VAL A 84 -5.63 -5.92 5.72
N ARG A 85 -6.10 -5.74 6.96
CA ARG A 85 -7.52 -5.75 7.28
C ARG A 85 -8.18 -4.41 7.00
N SER A 86 -9.48 -4.31 7.22
CA SER A 86 -10.22 -3.04 7.13
C SER A 86 -9.58 -1.95 7.97
N GLY A 87 -9.44 -0.75 7.39
CA GLY A 87 -8.75 0.36 8.02
C GLY A 87 -8.21 1.35 7.00
N ASN A 88 -7.58 2.41 7.54
CA ASN A 88 -6.85 3.39 6.76
C ASN A 88 -5.36 3.17 6.95
N TYR A 89 -4.64 2.99 5.85
CA TYR A 89 -3.20 2.77 5.85
C TYR A 89 -2.50 3.84 5.03
N LEU A 90 -1.35 4.27 5.52
CA LEU A 90 -0.46 5.18 4.81
C LEU A 90 0.92 4.54 4.72
N PHE A 91 1.23 4.00 3.55
CA PHE A 91 2.55 3.45 3.28
C PHE A 91 3.49 4.54 2.79
N SER A 92 4.69 4.57 3.34
CA SER A 92 5.79 5.42 2.88
C SER A 92 7.01 4.55 2.64
N VAL A 93 7.62 4.64 1.47
CA VAL A 93 8.83 3.92 1.09
C VAL A 93 9.89 4.96 0.78
N GLU A 94 11.01 4.90 1.48
CA GLU A 94 12.20 5.69 1.16
C GLU A 94 13.08 4.89 0.20
N ARG A 95 13.62 5.54 -0.84
CA ARG A 95 14.36 4.85 -1.90
C ARG A 95 15.71 4.32 -1.44
#